data_AF-A0A536ASU3-F1
#
_entry.id   AF-A0A536ASU3-F1
#
_cell.length_a   1.000
_cell.length_b   1.000
_cell.length_c   1.000
_cell.angle_alpha   90.00
_cell.angle_beta   90.00
_cell.angle_gamma   90.00
#
_symmetry.space_group_name_H-M   'P 1'
#
loop_
_entity.id
_entity.type
_entity.pdbx_description
1 polymer ?
#
loop_
_entity_poly.entity_id
_entity_poly.type
_entity_poly.pdbx_seq_one_letter_code
_entity_poly.pdbx_strand_id
1 'polypeptide(L)' 'MVLKTRERQSARDRLLRAADELFYSEGVHVVGVDRIVERAGVTKATLYNTFGSKDDLVRAYLEQHMRRRRER' A
#
# COMPACT_ATOMS: atom_id res chain seq x y z
N MET A 1 -19.21 -22.29 -3.19
CA MET A 1 -17.91 -21.90 -3.76
C MET A 1 -18.08 -20.52 -4.37
N VAL A 2 -17.95 -19.46 -3.58
CA VAL A 2 -18.17 -18.09 -4.09
C VAL A 2 -16.94 -17.73 -4.91
N LEU A 3 -17.12 -17.60 -6.22
CA LEU A 3 -16.19 -16.94 -7.11
C LEU A 3 -15.96 -15.55 -6.53
N LYS A 4 -14.84 -15.36 -5.81
CA LYS A 4 -14.29 -14.04 -5.52
C LYS A 4 -13.99 -13.47 -6.89
N THR A 5 -14.96 -12.72 -7.43
CA THR A 5 -14.75 -11.80 -8.53
C THR A 5 -13.38 -11.20 -8.30
N ARG A 6 -12.54 -11.23 -9.33
CA ARG A 6 -11.35 -10.39 -9.37
C ARG A 6 -11.87 -8.95 -9.31
N GLU A 7 -12.28 -8.49 -8.13
CA GLU A 7 -12.52 -7.10 -7.86
C GLU A 7 -11.23 -6.44 -8.31
N ARG A 8 -11.34 -5.55 -9.29
CA ARG A 8 -10.20 -4.75 -9.73
C ARG A 8 -9.76 -4.00 -8.48
N GLN A 9 -8.79 -4.57 -7.75
CA GLN A 9 -8.27 -3.98 -6.52
C GLN A 9 -7.96 -2.53 -6.84
N SER A 10 -8.50 -1.61 -6.05
CA SER A 10 -8.32 -0.19 -6.33
C SER A 10 -6.82 0.14 -6.37
N ALA A 11 -6.43 1.21 -7.05
CA ALA A 11 -5.03 1.66 -7.01
C ALA A 11 -4.56 1.86 -5.55
N ARG A 12 -5.47 2.34 -4.68
CA ARG A 12 -5.26 2.47 -3.24
C ARG A 12 -4.91 1.14 -2.57
N ASP A 13 -5.68 0.09 -2.83
CA ASP A 13 -5.43 -1.22 -2.22
C ASP A 13 -4.14 -1.86 -2.71
N ARG A 14 -3.82 -1.71 -4.01
CA ARG A 14 -2.56 -2.23 -4.57
C ARG A 14 -1.36 -1.51 -3.97
N LEU A 15 -1.45 -0.20 -3.81
CA LEU A 15 -0.42 0.61 -3.16
C LEU A 15 -0.23 0.24 -1.69
N LEU A 16 -1.32 0.07 -0.93
CA LEU A 16 -1.24 -0.35 0.47
C LEU A 16 -0.67 -1.75 0.63
N ARG A 17 -1.04 -2.70 -0.25
CA ARG A 17 -0.45 -4.05 -0.23
C ARG A 17 1.04 -4.01 -0.54
N ALA A 18 1.46 -3.27 -1.58
CA ALA A 18 2.87 -3.13 -1.92
C ALA A 18 3.67 -2.48 -0.79
N ALA A 19 3.11 -1.45 -0.15
CA ALA A 19 3.69 -0.81 1.02
C ALA A 19 3.81 -1.77 2.21
N ASP A 20 2.75 -2.53 2.53
CA ASP A 20 2.74 -3.54 3.60
C ASP A 20 3.87 -4.55 3.42
N GLU A 21 4.01 -5.11 2.21
CA GLU A 21 5.06 -6.07 1.88
C GLU A 21 6.47 -5.46 2.01
N LEU A 22 6.72 -4.33 1.33
CA LEU A 22 8.06 -3.72 1.25
C LEU A 22 8.49 -3.11 2.59
N PHE A 23 7.60 -2.40 3.29
CA PHE A 23 7.95 -1.78 4.56
C PHE A 23 8.18 -2.80 5.66
N TYR A 24 7.43 -3.92 5.64
CA TYR A 24 7.66 -5.00 6.60
C TYR A 24 9.00 -5.71 6.35
N SER A 25 9.40 -5.92 5.09
CA SER A 25 10.64 -6.63 4.78
C SER A 25 11.90 -5.78 4.85
N GLU A 26 11.82 -4.49 4.49
CA GLU A 26 13.00 -3.66 4.24
C GLU A 26 13.04 -2.36 5.06
N GLY A 27 11.91 -2.00 5.70
CA GLY A 27 11.80 -0.77 6.49
C GLY A 27 11.36 0.46 5.68
N VAL A 28 10.60 1.33 6.35
CA VAL A 28 9.93 2.49 5.74
C VAL A 28 10.89 3.53 5.15
N HIS A 29 12.05 3.73 5.80
CA HIS A 29 13.04 4.72 5.36
C HIS A 29 13.83 4.28 4.13
N VAL A 30 13.99 2.97 3.91
CA VAL A 30 14.77 2.42 2.79
C VAL A 30 13.93 2.37 1.52
N VAL A 31 12.64 2.09 1.65
CA VAL A 31 11.75 1.90 0.49
C VAL A 31 11.32 3.25 -0.10
N GLY A 32 11.72 3.51 -1.33
CA GLY A 32 11.33 4.70 -2.11
C GLY A 32 9.98 4.56 -2.83
N VAL A 33 9.45 5.69 -3.30
CA VAL A 33 8.18 5.77 -4.07
C VAL A 33 8.23 4.91 -5.34
N ASP A 34 9.35 4.95 -6.07
CA ASP A 34 9.55 4.17 -7.31
C ASP A 34 9.27 2.68 -7.13
N ARG A 35 9.85 2.10 -6.08
CA ARG A 35 9.73 0.67 -5.81
C ARG A 35 8.30 0.28 -5.42
N ILE A 36 7.60 1.16 -4.69
CA ILE A 36 6.21 0.94 -4.31
C ILE A 36 5.31 0.93 -5.55
N VAL A 37 5.47 1.93 -6.44
CA VAL A 37 4.59 2.05 -7.62
C VAL A 37 4.88 0.96 -8.65
N GLU A 38 6.14 0.55 -8.79
CA GLU A 38 6.54 -0.62 -9.58
C GLU A 38 5.86 -1.89 -9.04
N ARG A 39 6.02 -2.18 -7.75
CA ARG A 39 5.43 -3.36 -7.10
C ARG A 39 3.89 -3.38 -7.17
N ALA A 40 3.26 -2.20 -7.07
CA ALA A 40 1.80 -2.04 -7.13
C ALA A 40 1.23 -2.01 -8.57
N GLY A 41 2.09 -1.93 -9.59
CA GLY A 41 1.67 -1.79 -10.99
C GLY A 41 0.87 -0.51 -11.24
N VAL A 42 1.33 0.60 -10.68
CA VAL A 42 0.73 1.93 -10.86
C VAL A 42 1.80 2.98 -11.17
N THR A 43 1.38 4.20 -11.47
CA THR A 43 2.30 5.32 -11.69
C THR A 43 2.51 6.13 -10.41
N LYS A 44 3.59 6.94 -10.36
CA LYS A 44 3.77 7.95 -9.31
C LYS A 44 2.60 8.91 -9.22
N ALA A 45 2.08 9.38 -10.35
CA ALA A 45 0.93 10.26 -10.40
C ALA A 45 -0.30 9.61 -9.73
N THR A 46 -0.52 8.31 -9.96
CA THR A 46 -1.57 7.55 -9.28
C THR A 46 -1.35 7.51 -7.77
N LEU A 47 -0.11 7.28 -7.31
CA LEU A 47 0.21 7.30 -5.87
C LEU A 47 -0.10 8.66 -5.25
N TYR A 48 0.41 9.75 -5.83
CA TYR A 48 0.19 11.10 -5.31
C TYR A 48 -1.27 11.54 -5.42
N ASN A 49 -2.02 11.13 -6.45
CA ASN A 49 -3.46 11.38 -6.52
C ASN A 49 -4.26 10.58 -5.47
N THR A 50 -3.76 9.43 -5.05
CA THR A 50 -4.46 8.55 -4.09
C THR A 50 -4.16 8.92 -2.64
N PHE A 51 -2.91 9.31 -2.34
CA PHE A 51 -2.43 9.54 -0.98
C PHE A 51 -1.93 10.95 -0.73
N GLY A 52 -1.69 11.77 -1.75
CA GLY A 52 -1.09 13.10 -1.61
C GLY A 52 0.44 13.05 -1.46
N SER A 53 0.95 12.19 -0.58
CA SER A 53 2.39 12.05 -0.33
C SER A 53 2.81 10.61 0.01
N LYS A 54 4.12 10.36 0.09
CA LYS A 54 4.67 9.10 0.62
C LYS A 54 4.34 8.97 2.11
N ASP A 55 4.42 10.06 2.87
CA ASP A 55 4.19 10.05 4.32
C ASP A 55 2.72 9.72 4.64
N ASP A 56 1.78 10.17 3.81
CA ASP A 56 0.37 9.81 3.95
C ASP A 56 0.10 8.34 3.61
N LEU A 57 0.81 7.77 2.63
CA LEU A 57 0.81 6.33 2.39
C LEU A 57 1.37 5.56 3.61
N VAL A 58 2.47 6.04 4.19
CA VAL A 58 3.05 5.45 5.41
C VAL A 58 2.07 5.51 6.57
N ARG A 59 1.41 6.67 6.78
CA ARG A 59 0.36 6.83 7.79
C ARG A 59 -0.76 5.82 7.59
N ALA A 60 -1.30 5.73 6.37
CA ALA A 60 -2.37 4.79 6.04
C ALA A 60 -1.96 3.32 6.25
N TYR A 61 -0.72 2.97 5.92
CA TYR A 61 -0.14 1.66 6.21
C TYR A 61 -0.09 1.39 7.73
N LEU A 62 0.45 2.33 8.52
CA LEU A 62 0.56 2.18 9.97
C LEU A 62 -0.82 2.06 10.63
N GLU A 63 -1.80 2.86 10.24
CA GLU A 63 -3.18 2.78 10.73
C GLU A 63 -3.78 1.40 10.46
N GLN A 64 -3.59 0.87 9.25
CA GLN A 64 -4.05 -0.48 8.89
C GLN A 64 -3.35 -1.56 9.70
N HIS A 65 -2.04 -1.44 9.92
CA HIS A 65 -1.27 -2.39 10.71
C HIS A 65 -1.68 -2.37 12.18
N MET A 66 -1.90 -1.19 12.74
CA MET A 66 -2.38 -1.03 14.13
C MET A 66 -3.77 -1.61 14.32
N ARG A 67 -4.69 -1.40 13.38
CA ARG A 67 -6.02 -2.01 13.40
C ARG A 67 -5.93 -3.54 13.39
N ARG A 68 -5.12 -4.12 12.49
CA ARG A 68 -4.89 -5.57 12.41
C ARG A 68 -4.26 -6.17 13.68
N ARG A 69 -3.47 -5.40 14.43
CA ARG A 69 -2.89 -5.84 15.70
C ARG A 69 -3.88 -5.79 16.86
N ARG A 70 -4.84 -4.86 16.84
CA ARG A 70 -5.89 -4.74 17.87
C ARG A 70 -7.00 -5.79 17.73
N GLU A 71 -7.18 -6.32 16.52
CA GLU A 71 -8.18 -7.34 16.20
C GLU A 71 -7.66 -8.78 16.40
N ARG A 72 -6.47 -8.94 16.99
CA ARG A 72 -5.88 -10.23 17.40
C ARG A 72 -5.83 -10.32 18.91
#